data_AF-A0A7V8E869-F1
#
_entry.id   AF-A0A7V8E869-F1
#
_cell.length_a   1.000
_cell.length_b   1.000
_cell.length_c   1.000
_cell.angle_alpha   90.00
_cell.angle_beta   90.00
_cell.angle_gamma   90.00
#
_symmetry.space_group_name_H-M   'P 1'
#
loop_
_entity.id
_entity.type
_entity.pdbx_description
1 polymer ?
#
loop_
_entity_poly.entity_id
_entity_poly.type
_entity_poly.pdbx_seq_one_letter_code
_entity_poly.pdbx_strand_id
1 'polypeptide(L)'
;MNLFLRGTLMAVTWIAVAGGVVWVALRWTNAIGGVLCAGAVLLPFVYVMVCTLYPAWGDTKCPRCGKPALRRPDPKNPLGVICDACGYEDPELYRAYLDEMQ
;
A
#
# COMPACT_ATOMS: atom_id res chain seq x y z
N MET A 1 -3.61 -9.44 21.99
CA MET A 1 -2.14 -9.41 21.88
C MET A 1 -1.70 -7.95 21.90
N ASN A 2 -0.99 -7.52 22.95
CA ASN A 2 -0.79 -6.09 23.28
C ASN A 2 -0.05 -5.34 22.17
N LEU A 3 -0.48 -4.10 21.88
CA LEU A 3 0.14 -3.21 20.88
C LEU A 3 1.65 -3.08 21.08
N PHE A 4 2.07 -3.04 22.35
CA PHE A 4 3.47 -2.99 22.76
C PHE A 4 4.27 -4.19 22.26
N LEU A 5 3.73 -5.40 22.39
CA LEU A 5 4.38 -6.65 21.98
C LEU A 5 4.63 -6.69 20.46
N ARG A 6 3.68 -6.15 19.67
CA ARG A 6 3.83 -6.02 18.21
C ARG A 6 4.95 -5.05 17.84
N GLY A 7 5.01 -3.90 18.53
CA GLY A 7 6.06 -2.90 18.31
C GLY A 7 7.45 -3.46 18.61
N THR A 8 7.61 -4.15 19.75
CA THR A 8 8.89 -4.73 20.14
C THR A 8 9.33 -5.84 19.19
N LEU A 9 8.43 -6.72 18.77
CA LEU A 9 8.74 -7.79 17.80
C LEU A 9 9.16 -7.23 16.43
N MET A 10 8.49 -6.18 15.98
CA MET A 10 8.83 -5.51 14.72
C MET A 10 10.23 -4.88 14.83
N ALA A 11 10.53 -4.18 15.92
CA ALA A 11 11.84 -3.57 16.15
C ALA A 11 12.97 -4.62 16.20
N VAL A 12 12.79 -5.72 16.95
CA VAL A 12 13.79 -6.80 17.03
C VAL A 12 14.02 -7.45 15.67
N THR A 13 12.96 -7.64 14.88
CA THR A 13 13.05 -8.21 13.54
C THR A 13 13.88 -7.30 12.62
N TRP A 14 13.63 -6.00 12.63
CA TRP A 14 14.40 -5.04 11.83
C TRP A 14 15.88 -4.96 12.26
N ILE A 15 16.16 -5.02 13.56
CA ILE A 15 17.54 -5.05 14.07
C ILE A 15 18.25 -6.34 13.62
N ALA A 16 17.59 -7.49 13.69
CA ALA A 16 18.16 -8.77 13.26
C ALA A 16 18.43 -8.78 11.74
N VAL A 17 17.52 -8.24 10.92
CA VAL A 17 17.70 -8.10 9.47
C VAL A 17 18.89 -7.19 9.16
N ALA A 18 18.97 -6.02 9.79
CA ALA A 18 20.09 -5.09 9.61
C ALA A 18 21.43 -5.73 10.01
N GLY A 19 21.47 -6.41 11.17
CA GLY A 19 22.66 -7.13 11.63
C GLY A 19 23.08 -8.25 10.67
N GLY A 20 22.11 -9.00 10.13
CA GLY A 20 22.36 -10.05 9.14
C GLY A 20 22.94 -9.49 7.83
N VAL A 21 22.41 -8.37 7.33
CA VAL A 21 22.91 -7.70 6.13
C VAL A 21 24.36 -7.23 6.33
N VAL A 22 24.66 -6.59 7.47
CA VAL A 22 26.02 -6.15 7.81
C VAL A 22 26.97 -7.35 7.94
N TRP A 23 26.55 -8.43 8.61
CA TRP A 23 27.36 -9.64 8.76
C TRP A 23 27.68 -10.30 7.42
N VAL A 24 26.69 -10.44 6.52
CA VAL A 24 26.91 -11.00 5.18
C VAL A 24 27.81 -10.07 4.34
N ALA A 25 27.63 -8.75 4.46
CA ALA A 25 28.47 -7.76 3.77
C ALA A 25 29.94 -7.78 4.23
N LEU A 26 30.19 -8.06 5.51
CA LEU A 26 31.55 -8.22 6.05
C LEU A 26 32.18 -9.56 5.67
N ARG A 27 31.36 -10.59 5.42
CA ARG A 27 31.85 -11.97 5.22
C ARG A 27 32.11 -12.32 3.75
N TRP A 28 31.40 -11.71 2.80
CA TRP A 28 31.48 -12.00 1.37
C TRP A 28 31.87 -10.75 0.57
N THR A 29 32.57 -10.94 -0.55
CA THR A 29 33.13 -9.91 -1.44
C THR A 29 32.26 -8.65 -1.57
N ASN A 30 32.91 -7.48 -1.52
CA ASN A 30 32.32 -6.13 -1.47
C ASN A 30 31.07 -5.90 -2.33
N ALA A 31 30.97 -6.56 -3.49
CA ALA A 31 29.83 -6.46 -4.39
C ALA A 31 28.52 -7.02 -3.80
N ILE A 32 28.56 -8.19 -3.14
CA ILE A 32 27.35 -8.84 -2.58
C ILE A 32 26.86 -8.06 -1.35
N GLY A 33 27.79 -7.62 -0.50
CA GLY A 33 27.49 -6.73 0.62
C GLY A 33 26.87 -5.41 0.16
N GLY A 34 27.39 -4.82 -0.92
CA GLY A 34 26.84 -3.60 -1.52
C GLY A 34 25.40 -3.78 -2.00
N VAL A 35 25.10 -4.88 -2.71
CA VAL A 35 23.75 -5.17 -3.20
C VAL A 35 22.76 -5.39 -2.05
N LEU A 36 23.15 -6.12 -1.00
CA LEU A 36 22.28 -6.36 0.15
C LEU A 36 22.03 -5.09 0.97
N CYS A 37 23.05 -4.26 1.20
CA CYS A 37 22.88 -2.96 1.85
C CYS A 37 21.99 -2.03 1.03
N ALA A 38 22.21 -1.95 -0.29
CA ALA A 38 21.36 -1.15 -1.17
C ALA A 38 19.91 -1.64 -1.15
N GLY A 39 19.69 -2.96 -1.19
CA GLY A 39 18.37 -3.56 -1.05
C GLY A 39 17.71 -3.19 0.29
N ALA A 40 18.41 -3.34 1.40
CA ALA A 40 17.88 -3.03 2.74
C ALA A 40 17.46 -1.56 2.90
N VAL A 41 18.15 -0.63 2.22
CA VAL A 41 17.82 0.82 2.26
C VAL A 41 16.74 1.19 1.26
N LEU A 42 16.78 0.64 0.04
CA LEU A 42 15.84 1.00 -1.04
C LEU A 42 14.47 0.35 -0.86
N LEU A 43 14.41 -0.87 -0.34
CA LEU A 43 13.15 -1.61 -0.19
C LEU A 43 12.12 -0.90 0.71
N PRO A 44 12.47 -0.33 1.89
CA PRO A 44 11.50 0.46 2.66
C PRO A 44 11.09 1.75 1.94
N PHE A 45 11.97 2.39 1.16
CA PHE A 45 11.63 3.55 0.35
C PHE A 45 10.61 3.20 -0.75
N VAL A 46 10.84 2.10 -1.48
CA VAL A 46 9.91 1.58 -2.48
C VAL A 46 8.59 1.21 -1.82
N TYR A 47 8.62 0.56 -0.65
CA TYR A 47 7.41 0.22 0.09
C TYR A 47 6.59 1.47 0.46
N VAL A 48 7.24 2.52 0.98
CA VAL A 48 6.56 3.78 1.29
C VAL A 48 5.99 4.44 0.04
N MET A 49 6.72 4.46 -1.08
CA MET A 49 6.19 4.94 -2.36
C MET A 49 4.95 4.15 -2.79
N VAL A 50 4.98 2.81 -2.73
CA VAL A 50 3.82 2.00 -3.09
C VAL A 50 2.66 2.27 -2.14
N CYS A 51 2.87 2.27 -0.83
CA CYS A 51 1.79 2.52 0.13
C CYS A 51 1.20 3.93 0.07
N THR A 52 1.97 4.92 -0.38
CA THR A 52 1.49 6.31 -0.53
C THR A 52 0.82 6.55 -1.88
N LEU A 53 1.27 5.89 -2.94
CA LEU A 53 0.73 6.05 -4.29
C LEU A 53 -0.40 5.06 -4.63
N TYR A 54 -0.40 3.86 -4.04
CA TYR A 54 -1.44 2.85 -4.24
C TYR A 54 -2.84 3.26 -3.75
N PRO A 55 -3.06 3.99 -2.63
CA PRO A 55 -4.39 4.49 -2.29
C PRO A 55 -4.94 5.52 -3.30
N ALA A 56 -4.09 6.11 -4.15
CA ALA A 56 -4.56 6.92 -5.28
C ALA A 56 -5.10 6.06 -6.43
N TRP A 57 -4.77 4.76 -6.46
CA TRP A 57 -5.39 3.80 -7.37
C TRP A 57 -6.71 3.28 -6.78
N GLY A 58 -7.71 4.16 -6.71
CA GLY A 58 -9.06 3.78 -6.28
C GLY A 58 -9.64 2.70 -7.19
N ASP A 59 -9.79 1.47 -6.67
CA ASP A 59 -10.43 0.36 -7.38
C ASP A 59 -11.86 0.76 -7.82
N THR A 60 -12.10 0.99 -9.11
CA THR A 60 -13.43 1.34 -9.67
C THR A 60 -14.41 0.16 -9.69
N LYS A 61 -14.05 -0.98 -9.07
CA LYS A 61 -14.83 -2.22 -9.04
C LYS A 61 -15.92 -2.18 -7.96
N CYS A 62 -17.15 -2.51 -8.37
CA CYS A 62 -18.29 -2.56 -7.48
C CYS A 62 -18.14 -3.69 -6.46
N PRO A 63 -18.30 -3.43 -5.14
CA PRO A 63 -18.20 -4.50 -4.13
C PRO A 63 -19.30 -5.56 -4.28
N ARG A 64 -20.42 -5.21 -4.93
CA ARG A 64 -21.56 -6.11 -5.13
C ARG A 64 -21.46 -6.97 -6.40
N CYS A 65 -21.09 -6.37 -7.53
CA CYS A 65 -21.08 -7.06 -8.83
C CYS A 65 -19.69 -7.25 -9.46
N GLY A 66 -18.63 -6.68 -8.87
CA GLY A 66 -17.25 -6.79 -9.33
C GLY A 66 -16.92 -6.01 -10.61
N LYS A 67 -17.91 -5.43 -11.30
CA LYS A 67 -17.72 -4.68 -12.55
C LYS A 67 -17.10 -3.30 -12.27
N PRO A 68 -16.23 -2.78 -13.17
CA PRO A 68 -15.66 -1.45 -13.09
C PRO A 68 -16.67 -0.39 -13.54
N ALA A 69 -17.73 -0.21 -12.74
CA ALA A 69 -18.88 0.62 -13.10
C ALA A 69 -19.35 1.49 -11.93
N LEU A 70 -18.50 1.76 -10.93
CA LEU A 70 -18.79 2.79 -9.93
C LEU A 70 -18.57 4.19 -10.52
N ARG A 71 -19.48 5.09 -10.20
CA ARG A 71 -19.41 6.51 -10.51
C ARG A 71 -19.88 7.34 -9.33
N ARG A 72 -19.53 8.62 -9.32
CA ARG A 72 -20.11 9.57 -8.36
C ARG A 72 -21.52 9.98 -8.75
N PRO A 73 -22.45 10.13 -7.78
CA PRO A 73 -23.75 10.73 -8.03
C PRO A 73 -23.63 12.22 -8.40
N ASP A 74 -22.75 12.95 -7.72
CA ASP A 74 -22.50 14.38 -7.93
C ASP A 74 -21.00 14.62 -8.12
N PRO A 75 -20.55 15.21 -9.25
CA PRO A 75 -19.14 15.54 -9.48
C PRO A 75 -18.52 16.48 -8.44
N LYS A 76 -19.35 17.31 -7.77
CA LYS A 76 -18.89 18.27 -6.76
C LYS A 76 -18.80 17.66 -5.36
N ASN A 77 -19.42 16.50 -5.14
CA ASN A 77 -19.43 15.83 -3.85
C ASN A 77 -18.60 14.53 -3.92
N PRO A 78 -17.46 14.44 -3.23
CA PRO A 78 -16.66 13.21 -3.19
C PRO A 78 -17.27 12.09 -2.32
N LEU A 79 -18.38 12.38 -1.64
CA LEU A 79 -19.16 11.40 -0.88
C LEU A 79 -20.24 10.76 -1.74
N GLY A 80 -20.36 9.45 -1.58
CA GLY A 80 -21.41 8.69 -2.23
C GLY A 80 -20.94 8.07 -3.53
N VAL A 81 -21.35 6.83 -3.76
CA VAL A 81 -21.05 6.10 -5.00
C VAL A 81 -22.28 5.38 -5.51
N ILE A 82 -22.43 5.32 -6.83
CA ILE A 82 -23.48 4.57 -7.51
C ILE A 82 -22.83 3.64 -8.53
N CYS A 83 -23.33 2.41 -8.66
CA CYS A 83 -22.90 1.47 -9.68
C CYS A 83 -23.91 1.38 -10.82
N ASP A 84 -23.49 1.72 -12.04
CA ASP A 84 -24.34 1.69 -13.24
C ASP A 84 -24.72 0.28 -13.68
N ALA A 85 -23.92 -0.72 -13.32
CA ALA A 85 -24.14 -2.09 -13.76
C ALA A 85 -25.16 -2.87 -12.92
N CYS A 86 -25.33 -2.53 -11.64
CA CYS A 86 -26.21 -3.28 -10.72
C CYS A 86 -27.08 -2.40 -9.82
N GLY A 87 -26.96 -1.07 -9.90
CA GLY A 87 -27.72 -0.13 -9.07
C GLY A 87 -27.32 -0.13 -7.59
N TYR A 88 -26.13 -0.60 -7.25
CA TYR A 88 -25.61 -0.47 -5.88
C TYR A 88 -25.34 1.00 -5.56
N GLU A 89 -25.80 1.46 -4.41
CA GLU A 89 -25.61 2.81 -3.91
C GLU A 89 -25.08 2.74 -2.48
N ASP A 90 -24.05 3.55 -2.20
CA ASP A 90 -23.50 3.72 -0.86
C ASP A 90 -23.22 5.22 -0.64
N PRO A 91 -24.03 5.90 0.19
CA PRO A 91 -23.90 7.34 0.41
C PRO A 91 -22.75 7.71 1.35
N GLU A 92 -22.18 6.77 2.11
CA GLU A 92 -21.11 7.03 3.08
C GLU A 92 -19.73 6.76 2.51
N LEU A 93 -19.63 6.01 1.42
CA LEU A 93 -18.35 5.68 0.81
C LEU A 93 -17.70 6.91 0.18
N TYR A 94 -16.62 7.39 0.80
CA TYR A 94 -15.79 8.47 0.28
C TYR A 94 -14.79 7.93 -0.76
N ARG A 95 -14.84 8.46 -1.99
CA ARG A 95 -13.85 8.17 -3.03
C ARG A 95 -13.54 9.41 -3.86
N ALA A 96 -12.38 10.01 -3.60
CA ALA A 96 -11.95 11.25 -4.25
C ALA A 96 -11.64 11.11 -5.76
N TYR A 97 -11.21 9.94 -6.23
CA TYR A 97 -10.59 9.75 -7.55
C TYR A 97 -11.38 8.82 -8.50
N LEU A 98 -12.71 8.73 -8.37
CA LEU A 98 -13.52 7.84 -9.21
C LEU A 98 -13.58 8.25 -10.69
N ASP A 99 -13.67 9.56 -10.97
CA ASP A 99 -13.90 10.05 -12.33
C ASP A 99 -12.60 10.33 -13.10
N GLU A 100 -11.47 10.39 -12.40
CA GLU A 100 -10.16 10.65 -13.01
C GLU A 100 -9.52 9.40 -13.64
N MET A 101 -10.14 8.23 -13.41
CA MET A 101 -9.62 6.92 -13.82
C MET A 101 -10.47 6.25 -14.92
N GLN A 102 -11.38 7.00 -15.55
CA GLN A 102 -12.16 6.58 -16.73
C GLN A 102 -11.39 6.90 -18.03
#